data_AF-A0AAX1JDX9-F1
#
_entry.id   AF-A0AAX1JDX9-F1
#
_cell.length_a   1.000
_cell.length_b   1.000
_cell.length_c   1.000
_cell.angle_alpha   90.00
_cell.angle_beta   90.00
_cell.angle_gamma   90.00
#
_symmetry.space_group_name_H-M   'P 1'
#
loop_
_entity.id
_entity.type
_entity.pdbx_description
1 polymer ?
#
loop_
_entity_poly.entity_id
_entity_poly.type
_entity_poly.pdbx_seq_one_letter_code
_entity_poly.pdbx_strand_id
1 'polypeptide(L)'
;MATNVPRLTGPRALTTLFDLGFSSIAAGVLARRRPVIRLLEGMQADERAVKRIHQLRDEFGPGPVEVVIPGRRMVVIVDPHDVARVLDGSPTPFHPANLEKRKALQWFQPHGVLISRGPIREQRRALNEAALQTDSEIHRLADAFAAVIAEEADRIAEESLRRGNLDSSHFMTAWWRLVRRLVLGDDAADDDTITDQLRRLRKVGNWSFLAIPHRRLREQFTERLYGYAEVPQPGTLLHAVSEIPVNGAVDPIGQVPHWLFAFDAAGMASMRTLALISTHHEEYARALDDSADPNVIAPRAFLRSCVLESVRLWPTTPTILRDTTEDTQWRSGADEFTIKGGAAVMVVVPAFHRDENMLPFAHDFAPDIWLDGRAQQHPALVPFSAGPAECPARNLVLFVASTALAQLLSRLQLRLQSTPTLSPGKPLPMTLNQLTLDFAVDPLRQTTSATRTSSSTRT
;
A
#
# COMPACT_ATOMS: atom_id res chain seq x y z
N MET A 1 -9.57 41.50 -6.96
CA MET A 1 -9.90 41.52 -5.52
C MET A 1 -9.37 40.22 -4.93
N ALA A 2 -8.53 40.25 -3.90
CA ALA A 2 -8.02 39.02 -3.29
C ALA A 2 -9.21 38.30 -2.63
N THR A 3 -9.66 37.19 -3.22
CA THR A 3 -10.73 36.38 -2.65
C THR A 3 -10.22 35.74 -1.35
N ASN A 4 -11.11 35.65 -0.37
CA ASN A 4 -10.79 35.05 0.91
C ASN A 4 -10.47 33.57 0.70
N VAL A 5 -9.30 33.14 1.18
CA VAL A 5 -8.92 31.71 1.24
C VAL A 5 -10.04 30.95 1.99
N PRO A 6 -10.66 29.91 1.41
CA PRO A 6 -11.62 29.09 2.11
C PRO A 6 -10.99 28.52 3.37
N ARG A 7 -11.54 28.86 4.55
CA ARG A 7 -10.88 28.59 5.83
C ARG A 7 -11.85 28.14 6.92
N LEU A 8 -11.43 27.11 7.65
CA LEU A 8 -12.06 26.65 8.88
C LEU A 8 -11.15 26.90 10.09
N THR A 9 -11.71 27.41 11.18
CA THR A 9 -11.02 27.69 12.44
C THR A 9 -11.81 27.14 13.64
N GLY A 10 -11.19 27.15 14.82
CA GLY A 10 -11.87 26.85 16.08
C GLY A 10 -12.37 25.39 16.19
N PRO A 11 -13.49 25.14 16.90
CA PRO A 11 -14.01 23.79 17.09
C PRO A 11 -14.35 23.05 15.78
N ARG A 12 -14.86 23.76 14.77
CA ARG A 12 -15.18 23.18 13.45
C ARG A 12 -13.93 22.61 12.76
N ALA A 13 -12.79 23.30 12.89
CA ALA A 13 -11.51 22.82 12.36
C ALA A 13 -11.08 21.51 13.03
N LEU A 14 -11.20 21.42 14.35
CA LEU A 14 -10.85 20.21 15.09
C LEU A 14 -11.75 19.02 14.74
N THR A 15 -13.07 19.24 14.67
CA THR A 15 -14.02 18.20 14.25
C THR A 15 -13.76 17.74 12.82
N THR A 16 -13.42 18.66 11.91
CA THR A 16 -13.08 18.32 10.51
C THR A 16 -11.83 17.44 10.45
N LEU A 17 -10.74 17.81 11.11
CA LEU A 17 -9.52 16.97 11.13
C LEU A 17 -9.75 15.63 11.82
N PHE A 18 -10.59 15.59 12.85
CA PHE A 18 -11.00 14.35 13.47
C PHE A 18 -11.73 13.46 12.46
N ASP A 19 -12.73 13.97 11.76
CA ASP A 19 -13.49 13.18 10.79
C ASP A 19 -12.63 12.66 9.63
N LEU A 20 -11.65 13.45 9.18
CA LEU A 20 -10.76 13.09 8.07
C LEU A 20 -9.61 12.15 8.49
N GLY A 21 -9.13 12.25 9.73
CA GLY A 21 -7.92 11.56 10.19
C GLY A 21 -8.16 10.45 11.22
N PHE A 22 -9.33 10.40 11.87
CA PHE A 22 -9.58 9.54 13.02
C PHE A 22 -9.39 8.06 12.70
N SER A 23 -9.99 7.54 11.61
CA SER A 23 -9.88 6.12 11.28
C SER A 23 -8.41 5.70 11.09
N SER A 24 -7.65 6.51 10.35
CA SER A 24 -6.24 6.31 10.05
C SER A 24 -5.35 6.36 11.30
N ILE A 25 -5.53 7.37 12.16
CA ILE A 25 -4.75 7.57 13.38
C ILE A 25 -5.12 6.51 14.43
N ALA A 26 -6.40 6.20 14.60
CA ALA A 26 -6.90 5.22 15.55
C ALA A 26 -6.43 3.81 15.18
N ALA A 27 -6.53 3.43 13.90
CA ALA A 27 -6.00 2.16 13.40
C ALA A 27 -4.48 2.04 13.58
N GLY A 28 -3.76 3.15 13.66
CA GLY A 28 -2.30 3.22 13.70
C GLY A 28 -1.73 3.33 12.28
N VAL A 29 -1.02 4.43 12.01
CA VAL A 29 -0.56 4.81 10.66
C VAL A 29 0.62 3.95 10.19
N LEU A 30 1.55 3.65 11.10
CA LEU A 30 2.74 2.84 10.82
C LEU A 30 2.59 1.39 11.23
N ALA A 31 1.82 1.08 12.27
CA ALA A 31 1.58 -0.29 12.70
C ALA A 31 0.14 -0.43 13.21
N ARG A 32 -0.59 -1.40 12.65
CA ARG A 32 -2.03 -1.54 12.87
C ARG A 32 -2.36 -2.07 14.28
N ARG A 33 -3.39 -1.48 14.92
CA ARG A 33 -3.92 -1.87 16.24
C ARG A 33 -5.11 -2.82 16.07
N ARG A 34 -4.89 -4.13 16.26
CA ARG A 34 -5.90 -5.19 16.07
C ARG A 34 -7.29 -4.90 16.69
N PRO A 35 -7.42 -4.54 17.99
CA PRO A 35 -8.74 -4.32 18.59
C PRO A 35 -9.45 -3.08 18.00
N VAL A 36 -8.69 -2.09 17.56
CA VAL A 36 -9.25 -0.84 17.01
C VAL A 36 -9.79 -1.06 15.61
N ILE A 37 -9.13 -1.88 14.78
CA ILE A 37 -9.61 -2.14 13.41
C ILE A 37 -10.99 -2.82 13.43
N ARG A 38 -11.23 -3.76 14.35
CA ARG A 38 -12.55 -4.39 14.51
C ARG A 38 -13.64 -3.36 14.80
N LEU A 39 -13.35 -2.39 15.69
CA LEU A 39 -14.29 -1.32 16.00
C LEU A 39 -14.53 -0.41 14.79
N LEU A 40 -13.48 -0.04 14.06
CA LEU A 40 -13.58 0.81 12.87
C LEU A 40 -14.39 0.15 11.75
N GLU A 41 -14.23 -1.16 11.55
CA GLU A 41 -15.05 -1.94 10.61
C GLU A 41 -16.51 -1.96 11.05
N GLY A 42 -16.80 -2.25 12.32
CA GLY A 42 -18.17 -2.25 12.84
C GLY A 42 -18.88 -0.89 12.69
N MET A 43 -18.13 0.20 12.64
CA MET A 43 -18.64 1.56 12.46
C MET A 43 -18.54 2.09 11.02
N GLN A 44 -17.98 1.31 10.08
CA GLN A 44 -17.66 1.75 8.71
C GLN A 44 -16.96 3.12 8.68
N ALA A 45 -15.93 3.27 9.50
CA ALA A 45 -15.38 4.58 9.88
C ALA A 45 -14.87 5.44 8.71
N ASP A 46 -14.48 4.82 7.60
CA ASP A 46 -13.99 5.54 6.41
C ASP A 46 -15.10 6.28 5.65
N GLU A 47 -16.38 5.91 5.84
CA GLU A 47 -17.53 6.63 5.29
C GLU A 47 -17.59 8.08 5.79
N ARG A 48 -17.16 8.32 7.04
CA ARG A 48 -17.14 9.66 7.64
C ARG A 48 -16.21 10.61 6.90
N ALA A 49 -15.06 10.09 6.44
CA ALA A 49 -14.09 10.88 5.72
C ALA A 49 -14.63 11.31 4.34
N VAL A 50 -15.31 10.41 3.63
CA VAL A 50 -15.96 10.69 2.33
C VAL A 50 -17.04 11.76 2.50
N LYS A 51 -17.99 11.56 3.43
CA LYS A 51 -19.06 12.52 3.73
C LYS A 51 -18.50 13.90 4.12
N ARG A 52 -17.41 13.94 4.90
CA ARG A 52 -16.79 15.20 5.31
C ARG A 52 -16.17 15.94 4.12
N ILE A 53 -15.55 15.23 3.17
CA ILE A 53 -15.01 15.85 1.94
C ILE A 53 -16.14 16.39 1.06
N HIS A 54 -17.25 15.66 0.89
CA HIS A 54 -18.43 16.17 0.18
C HIS A 54 -18.98 17.44 0.82
N GLN A 55 -19.16 17.46 2.15
CA GLN A 55 -19.61 18.66 2.87
C GLN A 55 -18.68 19.87 2.68
N LEU A 56 -17.37 19.65 2.68
CA LEU A 56 -16.40 20.72 2.42
C LEU A 56 -16.52 21.25 0.99
N ARG A 57 -16.71 20.35 0.01
CA ARG A 57 -16.92 20.70 -1.40
C ARG A 57 -18.22 21.49 -1.60
N ASP A 58 -19.30 21.09 -0.92
CA ASP A 58 -20.59 21.77 -0.97
C ASP A 58 -20.54 23.16 -0.32
N GLU A 59 -19.82 23.31 0.79
CA GLU A 59 -19.71 24.58 1.53
C GLU A 59 -18.73 25.57 0.89
N PHE A 60 -17.59 25.11 0.38
CA PHE A 60 -16.47 25.96 -0.04
C PHE A 60 -16.14 25.89 -1.54
N GLY A 61 -16.83 25.04 -2.29
CA GLY A 61 -16.56 24.78 -3.70
C GLY A 61 -15.39 23.80 -3.93
N PRO A 62 -14.91 23.68 -5.18
CA PRO A 62 -13.89 22.68 -5.55
C PRO A 62 -12.47 23.06 -5.10
N GLY A 63 -12.21 24.28 -4.66
CA GLY A 63 -10.87 24.66 -4.20
C GLY A 63 -10.49 24.05 -2.85
N PRO A 64 -9.19 23.99 -2.52
CA PRO A 64 -8.74 23.44 -1.25
C PRO A 64 -9.18 24.31 -0.06
N VAL A 65 -9.40 23.66 1.08
CA VAL A 65 -9.85 24.32 2.31
C VAL A 65 -8.74 24.36 3.35
N GLU A 66 -8.40 25.55 3.84
CA GLU A 66 -7.41 25.72 4.91
C GLU A 66 -8.06 25.48 6.29
N VAL A 67 -7.66 24.42 6.96
CA VAL A 67 -8.07 24.07 8.32
C VAL A 67 -6.98 24.50 9.29
N VAL A 68 -7.29 25.48 10.14
CA VAL A 68 -6.33 26.12 11.04
C VAL A 68 -6.57 25.68 12.47
N ILE A 69 -5.53 25.11 13.09
CA ILE A 69 -5.49 24.71 14.50
C ILE A 69 -4.31 25.42 15.20
N PRO A 70 -4.28 25.48 16.55
CA PRO A 70 -3.18 26.12 17.26
C PRO A 70 -1.81 25.58 16.83
N GLY A 71 -0.95 26.45 16.29
CA GLY A 71 0.42 26.12 15.87
C GLY A 71 0.55 25.37 14.54
N ARG A 72 -0.54 25.06 13.82
CA ARG A 72 -0.47 24.33 12.54
C ARG A 72 -1.57 24.76 11.56
N ARG A 73 -1.22 24.82 10.27
CA ARG A 73 -2.17 24.98 9.16
C ARG A 73 -2.16 23.72 8.32
N MET A 74 -3.35 23.19 8.03
CA MET A 74 -3.55 22.03 7.16
C MET A 74 -4.43 22.45 5.98
N VAL A 75 -4.02 22.15 4.76
CA VAL A 75 -4.76 22.39 3.53
C VAL A 75 -5.39 21.07 3.13
N VAL A 76 -6.71 20.98 3.16
CA VAL A 76 -7.46 19.79 2.77
C VAL A 76 -7.78 19.90 1.29
N ILE A 77 -7.30 18.95 0.50
CA ILE A 77 -7.65 18.84 -0.92
C ILE A 77 -9.00 18.15 -1.03
N VAL A 78 -9.92 18.75 -1.79
CA VAL A 78 -11.30 18.24 -1.98
C VAL A 78 -11.64 17.96 -3.44
N ASP A 79 -10.78 18.39 -4.38
CA ASP A 79 -10.95 18.22 -5.82
C ASP A 79 -9.89 17.27 -6.42
N PRO A 80 -10.29 16.34 -7.31
CA PRO A 80 -9.38 15.39 -7.94
C PRO A 80 -8.22 16.01 -8.74
N HIS A 81 -8.41 17.16 -9.40
CA HIS A 81 -7.36 17.82 -10.18
C HIS A 81 -6.28 18.41 -9.27
N ASP A 82 -6.68 18.93 -8.11
CA ASP A 82 -5.74 19.41 -7.11
C ASP A 82 -4.95 18.27 -6.47
N VAL A 83 -5.51 17.05 -6.38
CA VAL A 83 -4.75 15.85 -5.98
C VAL A 83 -3.59 15.61 -6.95
N ALA A 84 -3.88 15.56 -8.25
CA ALA A 84 -2.85 15.35 -9.28
C ALA A 84 -1.76 16.42 -9.19
N ARG A 85 -2.16 17.69 -9.14
CA ARG A 85 -1.26 18.84 -9.00
C ARG A 85 -0.35 18.73 -7.78
N VAL A 86 -0.89 18.34 -6.61
CA VAL A 86 -0.11 18.19 -5.37
C VAL A 86 0.94 17.10 -5.50
N LEU A 87 0.59 16.00 -6.16
CA LEU A 87 1.47 14.86 -6.30
C LEU A 87 2.56 15.11 -7.35
N ASP A 88 2.20 15.70 -8.48
CA ASP A 88 3.13 16.06 -9.57
C ASP A 88 4.09 17.17 -9.15
N GLY A 89 3.61 18.16 -8.37
CA GLY A 89 4.44 19.22 -7.79
C GLY A 89 5.30 18.78 -6.59
N SER A 90 5.57 17.49 -6.43
CA SER A 90 6.52 16.99 -5.43
C SER A 90 7.94 16.97 -6.01
N PRO A 91 9.01 17.33 -5.27
CA PRO A 91 9.01 17.78 -3.88
C PRO A 91 8.77 19.30 -3.70
N THR A 92 8.73 20.08 -4.78
CA THR A 92 8.54 21.54 -4.72
C THR A 92 7.44 21.94 -5.71
N PRO A 93 6.38 22.64 -5.26
CA PRO A 93 6.22 23.23 -3.94
C PRO A 93 5.76 22.26 -2.83
N PHE A 94 5.42 21.00 -3.14
CA PHE A 94 4.78 20.07 -2.20
C PHE A 94 5.72 18.97 -1.69
N HIS A 95 6.40 19.20 -0.58
CA HIS A 95 7.46 18.31 -0.12
C HIS A 95 6.93 17.04 0.56
N PRO A 96 7.37 15.82 0.18
CA PRO A 96 6.84 14.56 0.72
C PRO A 96 7.27 14.23 2.14
N ALA A 97 8.46 14.67 2.56
CA ALA A 97 8.96 14.52 3.93
C ALA A 97 8.30 15.53 4.89
N ASN A 98 6.99 15.43 5.04
CA ASN A 98 6.20 16.27 5.93
C ASN A 98 6.55 16.01 7.42
N LEU A 99 6.31 17.02 8.28
CA LEU A 99 6.70 17.01 9.71
C LEU A 99 6.24 15.75 10.46
N GLU A 100 4.99 15.34 10.26
CA GLU A 100 4.37 14.19 10.91
C GLU A 100 5.12 12.90 10.54
N LYS A 101 5.41 12.68 9.24
CA LYS A 101 6.22 11.54 8.77
C LYS A 101 7.63 11.56 9.36
N ARG A 102 8.28 12.72 9.41
CA ARG A 102 9.64 12.87 9.97
C ARG A 102 9.67 12.42 11.42
N LYS A 103 8.72 12.86 12.24
CA LYS A 103 8.64 12.48 13.65
C LYS A 103 8.26 11.02 13.87
N ALA A 104 7.46 10.44 12.97
CA ALA A 104 7.06 9.05 13.08
C ALA A 104 8.20 8.08 12.68
N LEU A 105 8.91 8.38 11.60
CA LEU A 105 9.88 7.44 11.00
C LEU A 105 11.32 7.59 11.52
N GLN A 106 11.68 8.74 12.10
CA GLN A 106 13.04 8.98 12.63
C GLN A 106 13.50 7.96 13.68
N TRP A 107 12.56 7.26 14.32
CA TRP A 107 12.84 6.31 15.40
C TRP A 107 13.42 4.99 14.93
N PHE A 108 13.32 4.67 13.64
CA PHE A 108 13.83 3.42 13.09
C PHE A 108 14.47 3.54 11.71
N GLN A 109 14.28 4.68 11.04
CA GLN A 109 14.94 5.00 9.78
C GLN A 109 15.29 6.50 9.71
N PRO A 110 16.12 7.03 10.63
CA PRO A 110 16.48 8.45 10.67
C PRO A 110 17.14 8.97 9.38
N HIS A 111 17.65 8.07 8.54
CA HIS A 111 18.30 8.36 7.27
C HIS A 111 17.51 7.83 6.06
N GLY A 112 16.26 7.44 6.23
CA GLY A 112 15.41 6.96 5.13
C GLY A 112 15.01 8.08 4.16
N VAL A 113 14.87 7.73 2.88
CA VAL A 113 14.45 8.67 1.82
C VAL A 113 13.12 9.37 2.13
N LEU A 114 12.18 8.67 2.79
CA LEU A 114 10.83 9.16 3.10
C LEU A 114 10.80 10.41 3.99
N ILE A 115 11.87 10.64 4.76
CA ILE A 115 11.99 11.78 5.69
C ILE A 115 13.15 12.72 5.35
N SER A 116 13.87 12.44 4.28
CA SER A 116 14.99 13.23 3.79
C SER A 116 14.51 14.48 3.04
N ARG A 117 15.30 15.56 3.09
CA ARG A 117 15.05 16.82 2.37
C ARG A 117 16.33 17.30 1.67
N GLY A 118 16.18 18.14 0.65
CA GLY A 118 17.32 18.71 -0.09
C GLY A 118 18.10 17.67 -0.91
N PRO A 119 19.34 17.98 -1.33
CA PRO A 119 20.11 17.16 -2.27
C PRO A 119 20.32 15.70 -1.83
N ILE A 120 20.45 15.45 -0.52
CA ILE A 120 20.60 14.07 0.00
C ILE A 120 19.36 13.20 -0.26
N ARG A 121 18.17 13.81 -0.37
CA ARG A 121 16.94 13.09 -0.72
C ARG A 121 17.00 12.56 -2.14
N GLU A 122 17.50 13.36 -3.08
CA GLU A 122 17.63 12.98 -4.49
C GLU A 122 18.57 11.78 -4.64
N GLN A 123 19.72 11.82 -3.98
CA GLN A 123 20.68 10.71 -3.97
C GLN A 123 20.08 9.43 -3.38
N ARG A 124 19.39 9.53 -2.22
CA ARG A 124 18.71 8.39 -1.61
C ARG A 124 17.56 7.87 -2.48
N ARG A 125 16.82 8.75 -3.17
CA ARG A 125 15.74 8.37 -4.09
C ARG A 125 16.29 7.61 -5.28
N ALA A 126 17.33 8.13 -5.93
CA ALA A 126 17.99 7.48 -7.06
C ALA A 126 18.52 6.08 -6.68
N LEU A 127 19.14 5.94 -5.51
CA LEU A 127 19.55 4.63 -4.99
C LEU A 127 18.36 3.66 -4.87
N ASN A 128 17.25 4.10 -4.29
CA ASN A 128 16.06 3.26 -4.12
C ASN A 128 15.46 2.87 -5.48
N GLU A 129 15.33 3.81 -6.41
CA GLU A 129 14.77 3.56 -7.75
C GLU A 129 15.66 2.61 -8.56
N ALA A 130 16.99 2.72 -8.44
CA ALA A 130 17.93 1.81 -9.05
C ALA A 130 17.84 0.40 -8.44
N ALA A 131 17.80 0.28 -7.11
CA ALA A 131 17.73 -1.01 -6.42
C ALA A 131 16.41 -1.76 -6.65
N LEU A 132 15.31 -1.01 -6.75
CA LEU A 132 13.95 -1.53 -6.94
C LEU A 132 13.52 -1.58 -8.41
N GLN A 133 14.38 -1.08 -9.32
CA GLN A 133 14.15 -0.92 -10.75
C GLN A 133 12.77 -0.37 -11.08
N THR A 134 12.48 0.85 -10.59
CA THR A 134 11.14 1.48 -10.64
C THR A 134 10.51 1.46 -12.03
N ASP A 135 11.29 1.74 -13.07
CA ASP A 135 10.81 1.81 -14.46
C ASP A 135 10.64 0.44 -15.13
N SER A 136 11.09 -0.64 -14.48
CA SER A 136 10.96 -2.00 -15.01
C SER A 136 9.63 -2.60 -14.60
N GLU A 137 8.87 -3.12 -15.57
CA GLU A 137 7.63 -3.85 -15.28
C GLU A 137 7.91 -5.17 -14.54
N ILE A 138 8.98 -5.85 -14.92
CA ILE A 138 9.50 -7.07 -14.31
C ILE A 138 10.94 -6.80 -13.85
N HIS A 139 11.21 -7.06 -12.57
CA HIS A 139 12.53 -6.86 -11.97
C HIS A 139 13.53 -7.92 -12.42
N ARG A 140 14.83 -7.60 -12.46
CA ARG A 140 15.93 -8.54 -12.77
C ARG A 140 16.04 -9.73 -11.80
N LEU A 141 15.35 -9.65 -10.66
CA LEU A 141 15.29 -10.71 -9.65
C LEU A 141 13.99 -11.54 -9.75
N ALA A 142 13.19 -11.34 -10.79
CA ALA A 142 11.88 -11.98 -10.91
C ALA A 142 11.96 -13.51 -10.86
N ASP A 143 12.95 -14.13 -11.51
CA ASP A 143 13.17 -15.58 -11.45
C ASP A 143 13.45 -16.06 -10.02
N ALA A 144 14.40 -15.41 -9.33
CA ALA A 144 14.75 -15.74 -7.95
C ALA A 144 13.54 -15.54 -7.01
N PHE A 145 12.78 -14.47 -7.20
CA PHE A 145 11.60 -14.19 -6.41
C PHE A 145 10.49 -15.20 -6.68
N ALA A 146 10.24 -15.57 -7.93
CA ALA A 146 9.22 -16.55 -8.28
C ALA A 146 9.53 -17.93 -7.68
N ALA A 147 10.81 -18.36 -7.66
CA ALA A 147 11.22 -19.59 -7.01
C ALA A 147 10.90 -19.58 -5.51
N VAL A 148 11.31 -18.52 -4.81
CA VAL A 148 11.01 -18.35 -3.37
C VAL A 148 9.50 -18.27 -3.11
N ILE A 149 8.75 -17.54 -3.94
CA ILE A 149 7.30 -17.42 -3.81
C ILE A 149 6.61 -18.77 -4.00
N ALA A 150 7.03 -19.57 -4.98
CA ALA A 150 6.50 -20.91 -5.22
C ALA A 150 6.70 -21.82 -4.00
N GLU A 151 7.92 -21.85 -3.45
CA GLU A 151 8.23 -22.64 -2.25
C GLU A 151 7.42 -22.21 -1.02
N GLU A 152 7.24 -20.90 -0.79
CA GLU A 152 6.40 -20.43 0.31
C GLU A 152 4.92 -20.73 0.07
N ALA A 153 4.44 -20.66 -1.18
CA ALA A 153 3.07 -21.00 -1.53
C ALA A 153 2.79 -22.50 -1.34
N ASP A 154 3.74 -23.38 -1.64
CA ASP A 154 3.65 -24.81 -1.32
C ASP A 154 3.45 -25.02 0.18
N ARG A 155 4.29 -24.38 1.01
CA ARG A 155 4.17 -24.47 2.48
C ARG A 155 2.83 -23.96 3.00
N ILE A 156 2.36 -22.82 2.48
CA ILE A 156 1.04 -22.27 2.84
C ILE A 156 -0.06 -23.24 2.46
N ALA A 157 -0.03 -23.79 1.24
CA ALA A 157 -1.06 -24.68 0.74
C ALA A 157 -1.11 -25.98 1.54
N GLU A 158 0.03 -26.62 1.79
CA GLU A 158 0.11 -27.83 2.59
C GLU A 158 -0.45 -27.64 4.00
N GLU A 159 -0.04 -26.57 4.69
CA GLU A 159 -0.51 -26.30 6.05
C GLU A 159 -1.99 -25.91 6.07
N SER A 160 -2.45 -25.13 5.09
CA SER A 160 -3.86 -24.74 4.99
C SER A 160 -4.74 -25.97 4.76
N LEU A 161 -4.34 -26.90 3.88
CA LEU A 161 -5.08 -28.14 3.62
C LEU A 161 -5.12 -29.05 4.87
N ARG A 162 -4.02 -29.12 5.63
CA ARG A 162 -4.00 -29.85 6.92
C ARG A 162 -4.95 -29.24 7.94
N ARG A 163 -5.02 -27.92 8.01
CA ARG A 163 -5.88 -27.18 8.96
C ARG A 163 -7.34 -27.10 8.53
N GLY A 164 -7.61 -27.23 7.22
CA GLY A 164 -8.91 -27.01 6.61
C GLY A 164 -9.28 -25.54 6.40
N ASN A 165 -8.37 -24.60 6.73
CA ASN A 165 -8.58 -23.18 6.54
C ASN A 165 -7.28 -22.40 6.31
N LEU A 166 -7.42 -21.19 5.74
CA LEU A 166 -6.36 -20.19 5.61
C LEU A 166 -6.85 -18.89 6.26
N ASP A 167 -6.46 -18.64 7.51
CA ASP A 167 -6.76 -17.38 8.18
C ASP A 167 -5.65 -16.32 7.96
N SER A 168 -5.99 -15.06 8.22
CA SER A 168 -5.05 -13.94 8.12
C SER A 168 -3.78 -14.10 8.95
N SER A 169 -3.84 -14.72 10.13
CA SER A 169 -2.67 -14.88 10.99
C SER A 169 -1.69 -15.90 10.40
N HIS A 170 -2.20 -16.99 9.86
CA HIS A 170 -1.41 -18.00 9.17
C HIS A 170 -0.79 -17.42 7.89
N PHE A 171 -1.59 -16.78 7.04
CA PHE A 171 -1.10 -16.12 5.84
C PHE A 171 -0.02 -15.09 6.16
N MET A 172 -0.23 -14.19 7.13
CA MET A 172 0.73 -13.13 7.44
C MET A 172 2.03 -13.68 8.03
N THR A 173 1.99 -14.79 8.77
CA THR A 173 3.22 -15.46 9.26
C THR A 173 4.07 -15.93 8.09
N ALA A 174 3.47 -16.66 7.14
CA ALA A 174 4.16 -17.13 5.94
C ALA A 174 4.57 -15.96 5.01
N TRP A 175 3.73 -14.94 4.89
CA TRP A 175 4.05 -13.71 4.14
C TRP A 175 5.31 -13.02 4.67
N TRP A 176 5.46 -12.91 6.00
CA TRP A 176 6.67 -12.31 6.57
C TRP A 176 7.90 -13.20 6.38
N ARG A 177 7.75 -14.53 6.38
CA ARG A 177 8.81 -15.46 5.99
C ARG A 177 9.24 -15.23 4.54
N LEU A 178 8.29 -15.20 3.61
CA LEU A 178 8.51 -14.82 2.21
C LEU A 178 9.28 -13.50 2.08
N VAL A 179 8.79 -12.44 2.72
CA VAL A 179 9.39 -11.09 2.63
C VAL A 179 10.83 -11.09 3.13
N ARG A 180 11.14 -11.80 4.23
CA ARG A 180 12.51 -11.91 4.73
C ARG A 180 13.42 -12.60 3.71
N ARG A 181 12.96 -13.69 3.08
CA ARG A 181 13.70 -14.37 2.01
C ARG A 181 13.97 -13.47 0.81
N LEU A 182 12.96 -12.77 0.30
CA LEU A 182 13.11 -11.87 -0.86
C LEU A 182 14.02 -10.67 -0.57
N VAL A 183 13.94 -10.12 0.64
CA VAL A 183 14.67 -8.89 1.00
C VAL A 183 16.07 -9.20 1.50
N LEU A 184 16.22 -10.12 2.45
CA LEU A 184 17.45 -10.37 3.22
C LEU A 184 18.14 -11.69 2.86
N GLY A 185 17.42 -12.67 2.32
CA GLY A 185 17.91 -14.00 1.98
C GLY A 185 17.37 -15.12 2.86
N ASP A 186 17.73 -16.36 2.52
CA ASP A 186 17.21 -17.57 3.16
C ASP A 186 17.64 -17.71 4.63
N ASP A 187 18.79 -17.12 5.01
CA ASP A 187 19.24 -17.08 6.41
C ASP A 187 18.30 -16.27 7.31
N ALA A 188 17.48 -15.41 6.72
CA ALA A 188 16.47 -14.63 7.42
C ALA A 188 15.09 -15.30 7.45
N ALA A 189 14.89 -16.45 6.80
CA ALA A 189 13.57 -17.05 6.62
C ALA A 189 12.84 -17.27 7.95
N ASP A 190 13.54 -17.81 8.95
CA ASP A 190 12.97 -18.12 10.26
C ASP A 190 13.38 -17.11 11.35
N ASP A 191 14.04 -16.00 10.98
CA ASP A 191 14.39 -14.94 11.92
C ASP A 191 13.20 -14.01 12.16
N ASP A 192 12.23 -14.41 12.99
CA ASP A 192 11.07 -13.54 13.28
C ASP A 192 11.51 -12.26 14.01
N THR A 193 12.67 -12.30 14.67
CA THR A 193 13.19 -11.23 15.51
C THR A 193 13.40 -9.95 14.72
N ILE A 194 14.00 -10.00 13.51
CA ILE A 194 14.24 -8.78 12.71
C ILE A 194 12.94 -8.05 12.38
N THR A 195 11.91 -8.77 11.95
CA THR A 195 10.59 -8.21 11.62
C THR A 195 9.83 -7.75 12.87
N ASP A 196 9.99 -8.46 13.99
CA ASP A 196 9.33 -8.11 15.25
C ASP A 196 9.94 -6.86 15.90
N GLN A 197 11.26 -6.71 15.86
CA GLN A 197 11.95 -5.51 16.29
C GLN A 197 11.50 -4.31 15.45
N LEU A 198 11.47 -4.44 14.12
CA LEU A 198 10.97 -3.39 13.22
C LEU A 198 9.51 -3.03 13.52
N ARG A 199 8.64 -4.02 13.73
CA ARG A 199 7.24 -3.82 14.11
C ARG A 199 7.10 -3.07 15.43
N ARG A 200 7.90 -3.41 16.45
CA ARG A 200 7.91 -2.70 17.74
C ARG A 200 8.36 -1.25 17.58
N LEU A 201 9.41 -0.99 16.81
CA LEU A 201 9.87 0.36 16.52
C LEU A 201 8.81 1.18 15.74
N ARG A 202 8.11 0.59 14.78
CA ARG A 202 6.99 1.23 14.07
C ARG A 202 5.82 1.56 14.99
N LYS A 203 5.48 0.68 15.93
CA LYS A 203 4.44 0.93 16.94
C LYS A 203 4.76 2.15 17.80
N VAL A 204 6.03 2.37 18.13
CA VAL A 204 6.49 3.58 18.81
C VAL A 204 6.28 4.80 17.90
N GLY A 205 6.67 4.68 16.63
CA GLY A 205 6.49 5.75 15.64
C GLY A 205 5.04 6.20 15.42
N ASN A 206 4.04 5.35 15.64
CA ASN A 206 2.61 5.75 15.62
C ASN A 206 2.30 6.93 16.56
N TRP A 207 3.06 7.07 17.65
CA TRP A 207 2.86 8.13 18.62
C TRP A 207 3.53 9.45 18.20
N SER A 208 4.29 9.46 17.09
CA SER A 208 4.94 10.63 16.49
C SER A 208 5.58 11.57 17.51
N PHE A 209 4.89 12.65 17.88
CA PHE A 209 5.35 13.68 18.81
C PHE A 209 5.42 13.20 20.28
N LEU A 210 4.68 12.14 20.64
CA LEU A 210 4.59 11.57 21.99
C LEU A 210 5.50 10.34 22.17
N ALA A 211 6.28 9.97 21.16
CA ALA A 211 7.11 8.78 21.17
C ALA A 211 8.41 8.97 21.99
N ILE A 212 8.75 7.98 22.81
CA ILE A 212 10.04 7.90 23.51
C ILE A 212 11.03 7.07 22.66
N PRO A 213 12.27 7.53 22.44
CA PRO A 213 13.25 6.80 21.64
C PRO A 213 13.65 5.44 22.27
N HIS A 214 13.46 4.33 21.53
CA HIS A 214 13.96 3.01 21.91
C HIS A 214 15.36 2.74 21.32
N ARG A 215 16.38 3.44 21.83
CA ARG A 215 17.75 3.40 21.28
C ARG A 215 18.34 1.99 21.19
N ARG A 216 18.30 1.23 22.29
CA ARG A 216 18.82 -0.15 22.35
C ARG A 216 18.14 -1.08 21.34
N LEU A 217 16.81 -1.01 21.23
CA LEU A 217 16.06 -1.82 20.27
C LEU A 217 16.43 -1.48 18.83
N ARG A 218 16.62 -0.19 18.54
CA ARG A 218 17.07 0.27 17.22
C ARG A 218 18.49 -0.19 16.91
N GLU A 219 19.39 -0.11 17.87
CA GLU A 219 20.77 -0.60 17.73
C GLU A 219 20.79 -2.10 17.42
N GLN A 220 20.06 -2.92 18.19
CA GLN A 220 19.92 -4.37 17.94
C GLN A 220 19.33 -4.68 16.56
N PHE A 221 18.29 -3.94 16.16
CA PHE A 221 17.70 -4.08 14.82
C PHE A 221 18.71 -3.73 13.72
N THR A 222 19.47 -2.65 13.92
CA THR A 222 20.46 -2.16 12.95
C THR A 222 21.61 -3.15 12.83
N GLU A 223 22.17 -3.59 13.95
CA GLU A 223 23.25 -4.59 13.99
C GLU A 223 22.85 -5.87 13.26
N ARG A 224 21.64 -6.40 13.52
CA ARG A 224 21.12 -7.58 12.85
C ARG A 224 20.92 -7.37 11.34
N LEU A 225 20.34 -6.23 10.94
CA LEU A 225 20.16 -5.88 9.53
C LEU A 225 21.51 -5.79 8.79
N TYR A 226 22.50 -5.16 9.42
CA TYR A 226 23.83 -5.01 8.85
C TYR A 226 24.60 -6.33 8.82
N GLY A 227 24.36 -7.25 9.75
CA GLY A 227 24.91 -8.61 9.69
C GLY A 227 24.53 -9.34 8.41
N TYR A 228 23.27 -9.23 7.95
CA TYR A 228 22.86 -9.78 6.64
C TYR A 228 23.57 -9.10 5.46
N ALA A 229 24.02 -7.85 5.62
CA ALA A 229 24.68 -7.09 4.58
C ALA A 229 26.19 -7.36 4.48
N GLU A 230 26.79 -8.10 5.44
CA GLU A 230 28.20 -8.48 5.39
C GLU A 230 28.49 -9.44 4.23
N VAL A 231 27.58 -10.41 4.03
CA VAL A 231 27.61 -11.36 2.90
C VAL A 231 26.21 -11.44 2.30
N PRO A 232 25.80 -10.44 1.49
CA PRO A 232 24.44 -10.39 0.98
C PRO A 232 24.21 -11.53 -0.02
N GLN A 233 23.16 -12.32 0.18
CA GLN A 233 22.87 -13.48 -0.66
C GLN A 233 22.43 -13.03 -2.08
N PRO A 234 22.99 -13.59 -3.17
CA PRO A 234 22.52 -13.33 -4.52
C PRO A 234 21.03 -13.63 -4.67
N GLY A 235 20.34 -12.89 -5.55
CA GLY A 235 18.90 -13.07 -5.74
C GLY A 235 18.01 -12.25 -4.79
N THR A 236 18.59 -11.46 -3.87
CA THR A 236 17.86 -10.67 -2.87
C THR A 236 17.89 -9.16 -3.14
N LEU A 237 16.94 -8.40 -2.56
CA LEU A 237 17.01 -6.93 -2.61
C LEU A 237 18.22 -6.36 -1.87
N LEU A 238 18.65 -7.01 -0.78
CA LEU A 238 19.83 -6.59 -0.03
C LEU A 238 21.11 -6.70 -0.87
N HIS A 239 21.24 -7.78 -1.65
CA HIS A 239 22.31 -7.89 -2.64
C HIS A 239 22.16 -6.86 -3.76
N ALA A 240 20.94 -6.65 -4.28
CA ALA A 240 20.74 -5.69 -5.35
C ALA A 240 21.12 -4.25 -4.96
N VAL A 241 20.92 -3.86 -3.70
CA VAL A 241 21.28 -2.52 -3.21
C VAL A 241 22.77 -2.40 -2.85
N SER A 242 23.41 -3.49 -2.39
CA SER A 242 24.83 -3.47 -2.07
C SER A 242 25.72 -3.37 -3.33
N GLU A 243 25.21 -3.78 -4.49
CA GLU A 243 25.89 -3.65 -5.78
C GLU A 243 25.90 -2.21 -6.33
N ILE A 244 25.06 -1.32 -5.82
CA ILE A 244 24.92 0.03 -6.37
C ILE A 244 26.02 0.93 -5.81
N PRO A 245 26.86 1.54 -6.68
CA PRO A 245 27.85 2.50 -6.22
C PRO A 245 27.19 3.69 -5.54
N VAL A 246 27.60 3.98 -4.30
CA VAL A 246 27.13 5.15 -3.56
C VAL A 246 28.25 6.15 -3.34
N ASN A 247 27.91 7.43 -3.44
CA ASN A 247 28.80 8.54 -3.15
C ASN A 247 28.34 9.29 -1.89
N GLY A 248 29.28 9.84 -1.13
CA GLY A 248 29.00 10.72 -0.01
C GLY A 248 28.34 10.02 1.19
N ALA A 249 27.31 10.67 1.78
CA ALA A 249 26.68 10.25 3.03
C ALA A 249 25.45 9.33 2.86
N VAL A 250 25.34 8.67 1.70
CA VAL A 250 24.24 7.73 1.44
C VAL A 250 24.60 6.37 2.05
N ASP A 251 23.79 5.95 3.02
CA ASP A 251 23.81 4.61 3.60
C ASP A 251 22.78 3.75 2.84
N PRO A 252 23.22 2.77 2.01
CA PRO A 252 22.31 1.90 1.28
C PRO A 252 21.52 0.95 2.17
N ILE A 253 22.18 0.35 3.15
CA ILE A 253 21.56 -0.64 4.04
C ILE A 253 20.51 0.04 4.92
N GLY A 254 20.75 1.28 5.33
CA GLY A 254 19.78 2.12 6.04
C GLY A 254 18.50 2.46 5.26
N GLN A 255 18.41 2.14 3.97
CA GLN A 255 17.16 2.24 3.19
C GLN A 255 16.30 0.96 3.25
N VAL A 256 16.87 -0.18 3.61
CA VAL A 256 16.15 -1.48 3.64
C VAL A 256 14.99 -1.53 4.66
N PRO A 257 15.02 -0.85 5.83
CA PRO A 257 13.91 -0.90 6.79
C PRO A 257 12.56 -0.50 6.19
N HIS A 258 12.53 0.47 5.26
CA HIS A 258 11.28 0.87 4.61
C HIS A 258 10.81 -0.04 3.49
N TRP A 259 11.69 -0.87 2.93
CA TRP A 259 11.28 -1.96 2.05
C TRP A 259 10.56 -3.03 2.85
N LEU A 260 11.17 -3.49 3.96
CA LEU A 260 10.59 -4.51 4.84
C LEU A 260 9.20 -4.11 5.30
N PHE A 261 9.02 -2.91 5.87
CA PHE A 261 7.70 -2.54 6.38
C PHE A 261 6.66 -2.24 5.30
N ALA A 262 7.08 -1.84 4.09
CA ALA A 262 6.14 -1.59 3.00
C ALA A 262 5.42 -2.86 2.56
N PHE A 263 6.06 -4.03 2.67
CA PHE A 263 5.43 -5.31 2.38
C PHE A 263 4.29 -5.70 3.35
N ASP A 264 4.16 -5.05 4.51
CA ASP A 264 2.99 -5.20 5.38
C ASP A 264 1.70 -4.82 4.63
N ALA A 265 1.75 -3.71 3.89
CA ALA A 265 0.64 -3.24 3.07
C ALA A 265 0.31 -4.20 1.92
N ALA A 266 1.33 -4.83 1.32
CA ALA A 266 1.16 -5.79 0.25
C ALA A 266 0.49 -7.10 0.75
N GLY A 267 0.86 -7.58 1.94
CA GLY A 267 0.19 -8.73 2.57
C GLY A 267 -1.27 -8.44 2.90
N MET A 268 -1.55 -7.24 3.43
CA MET A 268 -2.92 -6.77 3.66
C MET A 268 -3.76 -6.73 2.37
N ALA A 269 -3.19 -6.18 1.29
CA ALA A 269 -3.86 -6.11 -0.01
C ALA A 269 -4.09 -7.50 -0.62
N SER A 270 -3.13 -8.41 -0.47
CA SER A 270 -3.24 -9.80 -0.97
C SER A 270 -4.40 -10.54 -0.30
N MET A 271 -4.52 -10.46 1.02
CA MET A 271 -5.65 -11.06 1.76
C MET A 271 -7.01 -10.50 1.33
N ARG A 272 -7.12 -9.17 1.16
CA ARG A 272 -8.35 -8.54 0.66
C ARG A 272 -8.64 -8.90 -0.80
N THR A 273 -7.61 -9.08 -1.61
CA THR A 273 -7.75 -9.54 -2.99
C THR A 273 -8.29 -10.97 -3.04
N LEU A 274 -7.78 -11.88 -2.20
CA LEU A 274 -8.35 -13.23 -2.04
C LEU A 274 -9.83 -13.20 -1.64
N ALA A 275 -10.21 -12.30 -0.72
CA ALA A 275 -11.61 -12.14 -0.31
C ALA A 275 -12.51 -11.65 -1.46
N LEU A 276 -12.03 -10.71 -2.28
CA LEU A 276 -12.73 -10.23 -3.45
C LEU A 276 -12.91 -11.34 -4.49
N ILE A 277 -11.82 -11.95 -4.97
CA ILE A 277 -11.91 -12.96 -6.03
C ILE A 277 -12.65 -14.23 -5.59
N SER A 278 -12.56 -14.64 -4.33
CA SER A 278 -13.31 -15.82 -3.84
C SER A 278 -14.83 -15.63 -3.75
N THR A 279 -15.31 -14.39 -3.89
CA THR A 279 -16.74 -14.05 -3.83
C THR A 279 -17.30 -13.51 -5.15
N HIS A 280 -16.44 -13.31 -6.16
CA HIS A 280 -16.79 -12.75 -7.47
C HIS A 280 -16.43 -13.78 -8.56
N HIS A 281 -17.41 -14.57 -9.01
CA HIS A 281 -17.16 -15.79 -9.78
C HIS A 281 -16.54 -15.56 -11.17
N GLU A 282 -16.91 -14.49 -11.86
CA GLU A 282 -16.35 -14.17 -13.18
C GLU A 282 -14.88 -13.76 -13.07
N GLU A 283 -14.56 -12.93 -12.08
CA GLU A 283 -13.21 -12.52 -11.75
C GLU A 283 -12.39 -13.69 -11.20
N TYR A 284 -12.99 -14.61 -10.44
CA TYR A 284 -12.33 -15.83 -10.00
C TYR A 284 -11.86 -16.68 -11.20
N ALA A 285 -12.72 -16.88 -12.20
CA ALA A 285 -12.36 -17.63 -13.40
C ALA A 285 -11.21 -16.98 -14.16
N ARG A 286 -11.25 -15.66 -14.36
CA ARG A 286 -10.17 -14.90 -15.00
C ARG A 286 -8.87 -14.93 -14.18
N ALA A 287 -8.96 -14.92 -12.85
CA ALA A 287 -7.81 -15.07 -11.97
C ALA A 287 -7.20 -16.47 -12.06
N LEU A 288 -8.01 -17.53 -12.22
CA LEU A 288 -7.52 -18.88 -12.49
C LEU A 288 -6.82 -18.98 -13.84
N ASP A 289 -7.37 -18.36 -14.89
CA ASP A 289 -6.74 -18.30 -16.21
C ASP A 289 -5.38 -17.60 -16.16
N ASP A 290 -5.29 -16.45 -15.48
CA ASP A 290 -4.03 -15.72 -15.22
C ASP A 290 -3.07 -16.48 -14.27
N SER A 291 -3.53 -17.58 -13.66
CA SER A 291 -2.77 -18.47 -12.77
C SER A 291 -2.45 -19.83 -13.40
N ALA A 292 -2.85 -20.08 -14.66
CA ALA A 292 -2.76 -21.41 -15.28
C ALA A 292 -1.33 -21.97 -15.35
N ASP A 293 -0.36 -21.11 -15.63
CA ASP A 293 1.07 -21.40 -15.46
C ASP A 293 1.64 -20.48 -14.37
N PRO A 294 1.64 -20.90 -13.09
CA PRO A 294 2.06 -20.06 -11.98
C PRO A 294 3.59 -19.86 -11.92
N ASN A 295 4.36 -20.66 -12.64
CA ASN A 295 5.83 -20.61 -12.64
C ASN A 295 6.42 -19.74 -13.76
N VAL A 296 5.65 -19.45 -14.81
CA VAL A 296 6.05 -18.48 -15.83
C VAL A 296 6.18 -17.08 -15.23
N ILE A 297 7.32 -16.43 -15.52
CA ILE A 297 7.57 -15.04 -15.18
C ILE A 297 6.77 -14.15 -16.13
N ALA A 298 5.71 -13.55 -15.60
CA ALA A 298 4.87 -12.62 -16.34
C ALA A 298 4.34 -11.53 -15.39
N PRO A 299 3.86 -10.41 -15.94
CA PRO A 299 3.22 -9.39 -15.10
C PRO A 299 1.96 -9.92 -14.41
N ARG A 300 1.22 -10.89 -14.97
CA ARG A 300 -0.10 -11.33 -14.47
C ARG A 300 -1.07 -10.16 -14.39
N ALA A 301 -1.39 -9.62 -15.56
CA ALA A 301 -2.07 -8.33 -15.71
C ALA A 301 -3.40 -8.29 -14.96
N PHE A 302 -4.16 -9.38 -14.96
CA PHE A 302 -5.45 -9.43 -14.28
C PHE A 302 -5.29 -9.49 -12.75
N LEU A 303 -4.44 -10.37 -12.23
CA LEU A 303 -4.16 -10.43 -10.79
C LEU A 303 -3.55 -9.13 -10.25
N ARG A 304 -2.65 -8.48 -11.00
CA ARG A 304 -2.15 -7.13 -10.66
C ARG A 304 -3.28 -6.11 -10.56
N SER A 305 -4.24 -6.17 -11.48
CA SER A 305 -5.41 -5.30 -11.49
C SER A 305 -6.32 -5.56 -10.30
N CYS A 306 -6.51 -6.82 -9.91
CA CYS A 306 -7.24 -7.19 -8.69
C CYS A 306 -6.56 -6.63 -7.43
N VAL A 307 -5.23 -6.66 -7.34
CA VAL A 307 -4.48 -6.06 -6.22
C VAL A 307 -4.61 -4.53 -6.21
N LEU A 308 -4.45 -3.87 -7.35
CA LEU A 308 -4.65 -2.43 -7.48
C LEU A 308 -6.05 -2.02 -7.05
N GLU A 309 -7.04 -2.78 -7.49
CA GLU A 309 -8.44 -2.55 -7.16
C GLU A 309 -8.74 -2.77 -5.68
N SER A 310 -8.13 -3.79 -5.06
CA SER A 310 -8.21 -3.97 -3.61
C SER A 310 -7.65 -2.77 -2.84
N VAL A 311 -6.55 -2.18 -3.32
CA VAL A 311 -5.96 -0.98 -2.72
C VAL A 311 -6.79 0.27 -2.99
N ARG A 312 -7.49 0.37 -4.13
CA ARG A 312 -8.48 1.43 -4.39
C ARG A 312 -9.62 1.35 -3.38
N LEU A 313 -10.20 0.16 -3.24
CA LEU A 313 -11.33 -0.08 -2.35
C LEU A 313 -10.97 0.17 -0.88
N TRP A 314 -9.79 -0.32 -0.46
CA TRP A 314 -9.32 -0.18 0.92
C TRP A 314 -7.86 0.28 0.99
N PRO A 315 -7.60 1.60 0.84
CA PRO A 315 -6.26 2.16 0.81
C PRO A 315 -5.43 1.75 2.03
N THR A 316 -4.22 1.24 1.78
CA THR A 316 -3.28 0.90 2.85
C THR A 316 -2.62 2.16 3.44
N THR A 317 -2.52 3.22 2.62
CA THR A 317 -2.13 4.58 3.01
C THR A 317 -3.32 5.53 2.80
N PRO A 318 -4.25 5.63 3.76
CA PRO A 318 -5.49 6.41 3.63
C PRO A 318 -5.28 7.94 3.62
N THR A 319 -4.11 8.42 4.00
CA THR A 319 -3.79 9.86 4.00
C THR A 319 -2.42 10.11 3.39
N ILE A 320 -2.38 10.89 2.30
CA ILE A 320 -1.13 11.35 1.71
C ILE A 320 -0.87 12.78 2.21
N LEU A 321 0.26 12.95 2.90
CA LEU A 321 0.69 14.24 3.43
C LEU A 321 1.86 14.82 2.60
N ARG A 322 1.80 16.14 2.38
CA ARG A 322 2.89 17.01 1.89
C ARG A 322 3.05 18.23 2.81
N ASP A 323 4.17 18.93 2.72
CA ASP A 323 4.32 20.29 3.27
C ASP A 323 4.53 21.27 2.10
N THR A 324 3.82 22.40 2.11
CA THR A 324 4.14 23.52 1.20
C THR A 324 5.48 24.14 1.58
N THR A 325 6.37 24.30 0.61
CA THR A 325 7.70 24.90 0.80
C THR A 325 7.72 26.40 0.51
N GLU A 326 6.73 26.88 -0.23
CA GLU A 326 6.56 28.27 -0.65
C GLU A 326 5.06 28.61 -0.77
N ASP A 327 4.76 29.88 -1.06
CA ASP A 327 3.39 30.33 -1.33
C ASP A 327 2.83 29.63 -2.58
N THR A 328 1.59 29.14 -2.50
CA THR A 328 0.95 28.36 -3.57
C THR A 328 -0.34 29.04 -4.02
N GLN A 329 -0.54 29.15 -5.33
CA GLN A 329 -1.74 29.73 -5.92
C GLN A 329 -2.77 28.63 -6.20
N TRP A 330 -4.03 28.86 -5.83
CA TRP A 330 -5.12 27.90 -5.94
C TRP A 330 -6.34 28.55 -6.57
N ARG A 331 -7.25 27.70 -7.04
CA ARG A 331 -8.52 28.11 -7.63
C ARG A 331 -9.69 27.43 -6.92
N SER A 332 -10.82 28.12 -6.79
CA SER A 332 -12.12 27.52 -6.47
C SER A 332 -13.15 28.07 -7.44
N GLY A 333 -13.54 27.28 -8.45
CA GLY A 333 -14.34 27.80 -9.55
C GLY A 333 -13.59 28.91 -10.31
N ALA A 334 -14.18 30.11 -10.35
CA ALA A 334 -13.58 31.29 -11.00
C ALA A 334 -12.62 32.08 -10.10
N ASP A 335 -12.61 31.81 -8.79
CA ASP A 335 -11.84 32.57 -7.81
C ASP A 335 -10.40 32.05 -7.71
N GLU A 336 -9.43 32.96 -7.62
CA GLU A 336 -8.02 32.64 -7.40
C GLU A 336 -7.52 33.20 -6.06
N PHE A 337 -6.82 32.37 -5.29
CA PHE A 337 -6.28 32.77 -3.98
C PHE A 337 -4.91 32.16 -3.71
N THR A 338 -4.17 32.76 -2.77
CA THR A 338 -2.84 32.28 -2.38
C THR A 338 -2.87 31.69 -0.97
N ILE A 339 -2.36 30.47 -0.83
CA ILE A 339 -2.07 29.84 0.47
C ILE A 339 -0.59 30.04 0.78
N LYS A 340 -0.31 30.62 1.95
CA LYS A 340 1.07 30.86 2.41
C LYS A 340 1.83 29.57 2.66
N GLY A 341 3.11 29.54 2.28
CA GLY A 341 3.99 28.38 2.51
C GLY A 341 4.13 27.95 3.97
N GLY A 342 4.54 26.71 4.22
CA GLY A 342 4.68 26.12 5.56
C GLY A 342 3.42 25.45 6.12
N ALA A 343 2.37 25.30 5.32
CA ALA A 343 1.19 24.50 5.65
C ALA A 343 1.38 23.01 5.28
N ALA A 344 0.82 22.10 6.07
CA ALA A 344 0.65 20.71 5.64
C ALA A 344 -0.44 20.64 4.57
N VAL A 345 -0.28 19.79 3.57
CA VAL A 345 -1.34 19.46 2.60
C VAL A 345 -1.77 18.02 2.84
N MET A 346 -3.08 17.80 2.87
CA MET A 346 -3.70 16.52 3.18
C MET A 346 -4.60 16.09 2.02
N VAL A 347 -4.28 14.93 1.44
CA VAL A 347 -5.13 14.19 0.50
C VAL A 347 -5.70 12.99 1.24
N VAL A 348 -7.03 12.93 1.35
CA VAL A 348 -7.77 11.85 2.02
C VAL A 348 -8.16 10.82 0.98
N VAL A 349 -7.33 9.80 0.81
CA VAL A 349 -7.37 8.86 -0.32
C VAL A 349 -8.72 8.14 -0.46
N PRO A 350 -9.34 7.59 0.61
CA PRO A 350 -10.65 6.94 0.48
C PRO A 350 -11.74 7.88 -0.07
N ALA A 351 -11.68 9.17 0.23
CA ALA A 351 -12.65 10.15 -0.24
C ALA A 351 -12.55 10.46 -1.73
N PHE A 352 -11.46 10.07 -2.40
CA PHE A 352 -11.33 10.14 -3.85
C PHE A 352 -11.53 8.77 -4.50
N HIS A 353 -11.05 7.71 -3.87
CA HIS A 353 -11.14 6.34 -4.40
C HIS A 353 -12.55 5.77 -4.33
N ARG A 354 -13.38 6.30 -3.43
CA ARG A 354 -14.74 5.87 -3.14
C ARG A 354 -15.76 7.00 -3.33
N ASP A 355 -15.44 8.05 -4.07
CA ASP A 355 -16.36 9.18 -4.34
C ASP A 355 -17.45 8.75 -5.32
N GLU A 356 -18.62 8.39 -4.81
CA GLU A 356 -19.77 7.96 -5.62
C GLU A 356 -20.34 9.07 -6.53
N ASN A 357 -20.03 10.34 -6.26
CA ASN A 357 -20.42 11.44 -7.13
C ASN A 357 -19.51 11.56 -8.37
N MET A 358 -18.33 10.93 -8.34
CA MET A 358 -17.30 11.03 -9.39
C MET A 358 -17.02 9.69 -10.08
N LEU A 359 -17.25 8.57 -9.38
CA LEU A 359 -16.90 7.23 -9.86
C LEU A 359 -18.16 6.35 -9.91
N PRO A 360 -18.61 5.91 -11.10
CA PRO A 360 -19.78 5.04 -11.21
C PRO A 360 -19.54 3.66 -10.58
N PHE A 361 -18.28 3.25 -10.44
CA PHE A 361 -17.82 2.00 -9.82
C PHE A 361 -17.23 2.23 -8.41
N ALA A 362 -17.54 3.37 -7.76
CA ALA A 362 -16.97 3.75 -6.46
C ALA A 362 -17.02 2.60 -5.47
N HIS A 363 -18.13 1.84 -5.48
CA HIS A 363 -18.39 0.81 -4.49
C HIS A 363 -18.21 -0.64 -4.95
N ASP A 364 -17.87 -0.85 -6.22
CA ASP A 364 -17.83 -2.18 -6.85
C ASP A 364 -16.40 -2.70 -6.98
N PHE A 365 -16.25 -4.02 -7.09
CA PHE A 365 -14.98 -4.61 -7.48
C PHE A 365 -14.83 -4.52 -9.00
N ALA A 366 -14.01 -3.60 -9.49
CA ALA A 366 -13.89 -3.29 -10.92
C ALA A 366 -12.44 -3.38 -11.43
N PRO A 367 -11.79 -4.57 -11.41
CA PRO A 367 -10.38 -4.69 -11.83
C PRO A 367 -10.12 -4.24 -13.27
N ASP A 368 -11.12 -4.30 -14.15
CA ASP A 368 -10.96 -3.91 -15.57
C ASP A 368 -10.59 -2.45 -15.80
N ILE A 369 -10.89 -1.55 -14.85
CA ILE A 369 -10.51 -0.13 -14.97
C ILE A 369 -8.99 0.05 -15.12
N TRP A 370 -8.20 -0.89 -14.60
CA TRP A 370 -6.74 -0.88 -14.65
C TRP A 370 -6.19 -1.45 -15.95
N LEU A 371 -7.01 -2.17 -16.72
CA LEU A 371 -6.66 -2.83 -17.98
C LEU A 371 -7.09 -2.02 -19.20
N ASP A 372 -8.24 -1.34 -19.12
CA ASP A 372 -8.86 -0.65 -20.26
C ASP A 372 -8.61 0.87 -20.31
N GLY A 373 -7.81 1.39 -19.39
CA GLY A 373 -7.41 2.80 -19.36
C GLY A 373 -8.35 3.72 -18.56
N ARG A 374 -9.49 3.22 -18.04
CA ARG A 374 -10.42 4.06 -17.26
C ARG A 374 -9.81 4.61 -15.99
N ALA A 375 -8.96 3.84 -15.29
CA ALA A 375 -8.29 4.32 -14.08
C ALA A 375 -7.44 5.58 -14.33
N GLN A 376 -6.77 5.65 -15.48
CA GLN A 376 -5.90 6.76 -15.90
C GLN A 376 -6.71 8.04 -16.18
N GLN A 377 -8.01 7.92 -16.48
CA GLN A 377 -8.90 9.07 -16.63
C GLN A 377 -9.26 9.72 -15.27
N HIS A 378 -8.96 9.05 -14.17
CA HIS A 378 -9.20 9.52 -12.81
C HIS A 378 -7.87 9.68 -12.05
N PRO A 379 -7.15 10.81 -12.22
CA PRO A 379 -5.80 10.98 -11.67
C PRO A 379 -5.74 11.00 -10.13
N ALA A 380 -6.89 11.07 -9.44
CA ALA A 380 -6.98 10.92 -7.99
C ALA A 380 -7.02 9.44 -7.54
N LEU A 381 -7.09 8.46 -8.45
CA LEU A 381 -6.92 7.04 -8.17
C LEU A 381 -5.42 6.70 -8.02
N VAL A 382 -4.91 6.98 -6.82
CA VAL A 382 -3.49 6.90 -6.45
C VAL A 382 -3.14 5.77 -5.46
N PRO A 383 -3.36 4.47 -5.79
CA PRO A 383 -3.10 3.34 -4.87
C PRO A 383 -1.64 3.26 -4.39
N PHE A 384 -0.70 3.82 -5.15
CA PHE A 384 0.73 3.88 -4.83
C PHE A 384 1.27 5.32 -4.71
N SER A 385 0.40 6.30 -4.41
CA SER A 385 0.65 7.73 -4.66
C SER A 385 0.86 7.98 -6.17
N ALA A 386 1.46 9.12 -6.53
CA ALA A 386 1.76 9.50 -7.92
C ALA A 386 2.87 10.57 -7.93
N GLY A 387 3.30 10.94 -9.13
CA GLY A 387 4.32 11.97 -9.38
C GLY A 387 5.71 11.57 -8.88
N PRO A 388 6.65 12.52 -8.71
CA PRO A 388 8.04 12.23 -8.32
C PRO A 388 8.24 11.61 -6.92
N ALA A 389 7.15 11.44 -6.18
CA ALA A 389 7.12 10.78 -4.88
C ALA A 389 6.24 9.51 -4.87
N GLU A 390 5.88 8.98 -6.05
CA GLU A 390 5.25 7.66 -6.22
C GLU A 390 6.12 6.57 -5.56
N CYS A 391 5.47 5.49 -5.11
CA CYS A 391 6.16 4.30 -4.60
C CYS A 391 7.15 3.75 -5.65
N PRO A 392 8.47 3.77 -5.37
CA PRO A 392 9.46 3.25 -6.33
C PRO A 392 9.37 1.73 -6.51
N ALA A 393 8.72 1.02 -5.59
CA ALA A 393 8.53 -0.43 -5.65
C ALA A 393 7.19 -0.85 -6.25
N ARG A 394 6.41 0.05 -6.88
CA ARG A 394 5.05 -0.28 -7.39
C ARG A 394 5.05 -1.56 -8.22
N ASN A 395 5.92 -1.64 -9.23
CA ASN A 395 5.96 -2.79 -10.14
C ASN A 395 6.44 -4.06 -9.44
N LEU A 396 7.47 -3.95 -8.59
CA LEU A 396 8.01 -5.04 -7.79
C LEU A 396 6.97 -5.63 -6.84
N VAL A 397 6.29 -4.79 -6.06
CA VAL A 397 5.27 -5.22 -5.08
C VAL A 397 4.09 -5.87 -5.78
N LEU A 398 3.64 -5.31 -6.91
CA LEU A 398 2.57 -5.90 -7.70
C LEU A 398 2.98 -7.24 -8.30
N PHE A 399 4.23 -7.42 -8.73
CA PHE A 399 4.75 -8.70 -9.20
C PHE A 399 4.76 -9.74 -8.06
N VAL A 400 5.31 -9.40 -6.90
CA VAL A 400 5.36 -10.31 -5.73
C VAL A 400 3.95 -10.71 -5.29
N ALA A 401 3.03 -9.75 -5.13
CA ALA A 401 1.67 -10.03 -4.70
C ALA A 401 0.89 -10.86 -5.73
N SER A 402 0.90 -10.48 -7.00
CA SER A 402 0.18 -11.22 -8.06
C SER A 402 0.75 -12.63 -8.28
N THR A 403 2.07 -12.80 -8.21
CA THR A 403 2.71 -14.13 -8.32
C THR A 403 2.37 -15.01 -7.11
N ALA A 404 2.38 -14.46 -5.89
CA ALA A 404 1.95 -15.20 -4.71
C ALA A 404 0.48 -15.62 -4.78
N LEU A 405 -0.40 -14.73 -5.26
CA LEU A 405 -1.81 -15.04 -5.50
C LEU A 405 -1.96 -16.14 -6.54
N ALA A 406 -1.24 -16.08 -7.66
CA ALA A 406 -1.28 -17.11 -8.70
C ALA A 406 -0.84 -18.48 -8.18
N GLN A 407 0.27 -18.51 -7.44
CA GLN A 407 0.77 -19.74 -6.83
C GLN A 407 -0.25 -20.33 -5.84
N LEU A 408 -0.90 -19.50 -4.99
CA LEU A 408 -1.95 -20.00 -4.09
C LEU A 408 -3.19 -20.49 -4.84
N LEU A 409 -3.67 -19.75 -5.85
CA LEU A 409 -4.86 -20.10 -6.63
C LEU A 409 -4.66 -21.37 -7.47
N SER A 410 -3.44 -21.64 -7.92
CA SER A 410 -3.10 -22.90 -8.62
C SER A 410 -3.12 -24.15 -7.73
N ARG A 411 -3.14 -23.97 -6.40
CA ARG A 411 -3.10 -25.06 -5.40
C ARG A 411 -4.40 -25.21 -4.62
N LEU A 412 -5.03 -24.08 -4.31
CA LEU A 412 -6.14 -23.98 -3.37
C LEU A 412 -7.38 -23.42 -4.04
N GLN A 413 -8.50 -24.08 -3.80
CA GLN A 413 -9.82 -23.48 -3.92
C GLN A 413 -10.17 -22.82 -2.59
N LEU A 414 -10.36 -21.50 -2.62
CA LEU A 414 -10.60 -20.67 -1.42
C LEU A 414 -12.05 -20.21 -1.39
N ARG A 415 -12.71 -20.34 -0.24
CA ARG A 415 -14.07 -19.82 -0.01
C ARG A 415 -14.08 -18.96 1.24
N LEU A 416 -14.41 -17.68 1.11
CA LEU A 416 -14.48 -16.75 2.24
C LEU A 416 -15.50 -17.25 3.28
N GLN A 417 -15.07 -17.41 4.53
CA GLN A 417 -15.91 -17.82 5.66
C GLN A 417 -16.11 -16.72 6.69
N SER A 418 -15.19 -15.77 6.77
CA SER A 418 -15.29 -14.62 7.68
C SER A 418 -16.39 -13.64 7.27
N THR A 419 -16.82 -12.81 8.22
CA THR A 419 -17.67 -11.65 7.96
C THR A 419 -16.82 -10.37 7.80
N PRO A 420 -17.31 -9.37 7.04
CA PRO A 420 -18.51 -9.38 6.20
C PRO A 420 -18.35 -10.26 4.94
N THR A 421 -19.46 -10.80 4.45
CA THR A 421 -19.50 -11.46 3.14
C THR A 421 -19.52 -10.39 2.04
N LEU A 422 -18.61 -10.50 1.08
CA LEU A 422 -18.55 -9.63 -0.09
C LEU A 422 -19.43 -10.22 -1.21
N SER A 423 -20.04 -9.39 -2.05
CA SER A 423 -20.82 -9.87 -3.20
C SER A 423 -20.83 -8.87 -4.35
N PRO A 424 -20.79 -9.32 -5.63
CA PRO A 424 -20.81 -8.45 -6.82
C PRO A 424 -22.10 -7.61 -6.96
N GLY A 425 -23.21 -8.03 -6.35
CA GLY A 425 -24.51 -7.35 -6.46
C GLY A 425 -24.82 -6.34 -5.36
N LYS A 426 -23.85 -6.00 -4.50
CA LYS A 426 -24.04 -5.04 -3.40
C LYS A 426 -22.81 -4.13 -3.28
N PRO A 427 -23.00 -2.86 -2.88
CA PRO A 427 -21.88 -1.99 -2.53
C PRO A 427 -20.95 -2.65 -1.52
N LEU A 428 -19.65 -2.71 -1.84
CA LEU A 428 -18.65 -3.23 -0.92
C LEU A 428 -18.50 -2.32 0.30
N PRO A 429 -18.16 -2.87 1.48
CA PRO A 429 -18.00 -2.07 2.70
C PRO A 429 -16.90 -1.01 2.54
N MET A 430 -17.09 0.16 3.15
CA MET A 430 -16.11 1.24 3.16
C MET A 430 -14.86 0.87 3.96
N THR A 431 -15.01 0.02 4.97
CA THR A 431 -13.91 -0.50 5.77
C THR A 431 -13.99 -2.02 5.83
N LEU A 432 -12.91 -2.70 5.40
CA LEU A 432 -12.76 -4.15 5.52
C LEU A 432 -11.53 -4.48 6.38
N ASN A 433 -11.75 -5.20 7.47
CA ASN A 433 -10.70 -5.65 8.37
C ASN A 433 -10.01 -6.90 7.82
N GLN A 434 -8.82 -6.71 7.27
CA GLN A 434 -8.03 -7.80 6.72
C GLN A 434 -7.55 -8.82 7.78
N LEU A 435 -7.56 -8.45 9.07
CA LEU A 435 -7.03 -9.28 10.15
C LEU A 435 -8.01 -10.37 10.61
N THR A 436 -9.26 -10.29 10.19
CA THR A 436 -10.32 -11.25 10.51
C THR A 436 -10.72 -12.10 9.33
N LEU A 437 -10.09 -11.90 8.17
CA LEU A 437 -10.34 -12.70 6.98
C LEU A 437 -9.92 -14.15 7.21
N ASP A 438 -10.82 -15.06 6.86
CA ASP A 438 -10.67 -16.50 7.00
C ASP A 438 -11.35 -17.20 5.82
N PHE A 439 -10.69 -18.25 5.32
CA PHE A 439 -11.11 -18.98 4.13
C PHE A 439 -11.16 -20.47 4.45
N ALA A 440 -12.27 -21.12 4.09
CA ALA A 440 -12.25 -22.56 3.88
C ALA A 440 -11.36 -22.85 2.67
N VAL A 441 -10.58 -23.92 2.78
CA VAL A 441 -9.69 -24.35 1.70
C VAL A 441 -10.02 -25.78 1.28
N ASP A 442 -10.06 -25.98 -0.02
CA ASP A 442 -10.17 -27.28 -0.67
C ASP A 442 -9.02 -27.40 -1.69
N PRO A 443 -8.50 -28.60 -2.01
CA PRO A 443 -7.49 -28.73 -3.04
C PRO A 443 -8.08 -28.35 -4.40
N LEU A 444 -7.34 -27.57 -5.21
CA LEU A 444 -7.80 -27.26 -6.56
C LEU A 444 -7.84 -28.57 -7.38
N ARG A 445 -9.04 -29.00 -7.77
CA ARG A 445 -9.19 -30.18 -8.64
C ARG A 445 -8.66 -29.82 -10.02
N GLN A 446 -7.52 -30.38 -10.41
CA GLN A 446 -7.10 -30.35 -11.80
C GLN A 446 -8.18 -31.06 -12.62
N THR A 447 -8.91 -30.32 -13.45
CA THR A 447 -9.71 -30.92 -14.51
C THR A 447 -8.74 -31.63 -15.43
N THR A 448 -8.59 -32.94 -15.26
CA THR A 448 -7.90 -33.80 -16.22
C THR A 448 -8.55 -33.54 -17.58
N SER A 449 -7.86 -32.79 -18.45
CA SER A 449 -8.18 -32.71 -19.86
C SER A 449 -8.07 -34.15 -20.39
N ALA A 450 -9.23 -34.80 -20.54
CA ALA A 450 -9.32 -36.13 -21.07
C ALA A 450 -8.75 -36.10 -22.49
N THR A 451 -7.62 -36.79 -22.63
CA THR A 451 -7.08 -37.43 -23.82
C THR A 451 -7.96 -37.26 -25.06
N ARG A 452 -7.62 -36.31 -25.94
CA ARG A 452 -8.00 -36.39 -27.35
C ARG A 452 -7.18 -37.54 -27.98
N THR A 453 -7.65 -38.77 -27.81
CA THR A 453 -7.23 -39.90 -28.64
C THR A 453 -7.73 -39.65 -30.07
N SER A 454 -6.87 -39.11 -30.93
CA SER A 454 -7.09 -39.21 -32.37
C SER A 454 -6.77 -40.64 -32.82
N SER A 455 -7.78 -41.50 -32.81
CA SER A 455 -7.77 -42.72 -33.62
C SER A 455 -7.86 -42.32 -35.09
N SER A 456 -6.73 -42.26 -35.79
CA SER A 456 -6.70 -42.29 -37.25
C SER A 456 -6.55 -43.75 -37.68
N THR A 457 -7.70 -44.39 -37.89
CA THR A 457 -7.83 -45.68 -38.53
C THR A 457 -7.39 -45.59 -39.98
N ARG A 458 -6.62 -46.59 -40.43
CA ARG A 458 -6.37 -46.92 -41.83
C ARG A 458 -7.70 -47.09 -42.59
N THR A 459 -7.79 -46.51 -43.78
CA THR A 459 -8.15 -47.18 -45.05
C THR A 459 -7.71 -46.29 -46.19
#